data_AF-A0A8K0E0W6-F1
#
_entry.id   AF-A0A8K0E0W6-F1
#
_cell.length_a   1.000
_cell.length_b   1.000
_cell.length_c   1.000
_cell.angle_alpha   90.00
_cell.angle_beta   90.00
_cell.angle_gamma   90.00
#
_symmetry.space_group_name_H-M   'P 1'
#
loop_
_entity.id
_entity.type
_entity.pdbx_description
1 polymer ?
#
loop_
_entity_poly.entity_id
_entity_poly.type
_entity_poly.pdbx_seq_one_letter_code
_entity_poly.pdbx_strand_id
1 'polypeptide(L)'
;MADPALHPETPPLDNHHHHRTQPLKRIAIDYTPEACTHCAESNSITLVYDHRGGARWRTTTRFLYGTFSSLIKCPTGNTSGLNFNIYLSSLEGDKYQDEIDFEFIGKDKTIVQTNYYTTGTGNREQIHHLGFDCSDGFHEYVIKWGPNLIEWLVDGKLVRKEDRKEGEGFPEKPMYLYASVWDASYIDEGRWTGPYVGCDAPYVCLYKDIHVPAGTAIGVAYGGRLWLRYVVAKWMLDWLNPGRGCEF
;
A
#
# COMPACT_ATOMS: atom_id res chain seq x y z
N MET A 1 24.26 35.78 37.67
CA MET A 1 24.05 34.32 37.59
C MET A 1 22.64 34.13 37.07
N ALA A 2 22.48 33.60 35.86
CA ALA A 2 21.18 33.36 35.26
C ALA A 2 20.83 31.88 35.39
N ASP A 3 19.61 31.62 35.85
CA ASP A 3 19.01 30.32 36.10
C ASP A 3 18.59 29.65 34.78
N PRO A 4 19.07 28.44 34.44
CA PRO A 4 18.63 27.71 33.26
C PRO A 4 17.76 26.51 33.67
N ALA A 5 16.50 26.78 33.99
CA ALA A 5 15.46 25.77 33.89
C ALA A 5 14.47 26.23 32.81
N LEU A 6 14.49 25.56 31.64
CA LEU A 6 13.36 25.29 30.74
C LEU A 6 13.86 24.89 29.35
N HIS A 7 14.26 23.64 29.19
CA HIS A 7 14.08 22.93 27.93
C HIS A 7 13.35 21.63 28.23
N PRO A 8 12.13 21.41 27.72
CA PRO A 8 11.56 20.08 27.69
C PRO A 8 12.41 19.26 26.72
N GLU A 9 13.10 18.25 27.22
CA GLU A 9 13.79 17.29 26.37
C GLU A 9 12.76 16.65 25.43
N THR A 10 12.90 16.91 24.13
CA THR A 10 12.26 16.13 23.10
C THR A 10 12.68 14.67 23.28
N PRO A 11 11.74 13.72 23.48
CA PRO A 11 12.11 12.33 23.58
C PRO A 11 12.78 11.88 22.27
N PRO A 12 13.80 11.00 22.34
CA PRO A 12 14.49 10.53 21.15
C PRO A 12 13.50 9.80 20.23
N LEU A 13 13.54 10.13 18.93
CA LEU A 13 12.88 9.37 17.87
C LEU A 13 13.42 7.93 17.92
N ASP A 14 12.60 7.01 18.41
CA ASP A 14 12.85 5.59 18.37
C ASP A 14 12.86 5.14 16.89
N ASN A 15 14.06 5.09 16.32
CA ASN A 15 14.33 4.76 14.91
C ASN A 15 14.10 3.29 14.58
N HIS A 16 13.53 2.50 15.48
CA HIS A 16 13.16 1.09 15.25
C HIS A 16 11.75 0.78 15.76
N HIS A 17 10.78 1.63 15.43
CA HIS A 17 9.39 1.23 15.50
C HIS A 17 9.13 0.09 14.51
N HIS A 18 9.20 -1.15 14.98
CA HIS A 18 8.52 -2.26 14.32
C HIS A 18 7.05 -1.86 14.20
N HIS A 19 6.63 -1.45 12.99
CA HIS A 19 5.23 -1.14 12.75
C HIS A 19 4.42 -2.39 13.03
N ARG A 20 3.71 -2.40 14.16
CA ARG A 20 2.82 -3.52 14.50
C ARG A 20 1.84 -3.71 13.34
N THR A 21 1.78 -4.93 12.83
CA THR A 21 0.89 -5.28 11.73
C THR A 21 -0.31 -6.10 12.22
N GLN A 22 -1.31 -6.23 11.36
CA GLN A 22 -2.48 -7.07 11.54
C GLN A 22 -2.88 -7.70 10.19
N PRO A 23 -3.51 -8.89 10.19
CA PRO A 23 -4.00 -9.49 8.95
C PRO A 23 -5.06 -8.61 8.27
N LEU A 24 -5.00 -8.48 6.95
CA LEU A 24 -6.01 -7.80 6.15
C LEU A 24 -7.29 -8.64 6.09
N LYS A 25 -8.43 -8.09 6.53
CA LYS A 25 -9.71 -8.82 6.56
C LYS A 25 -10.77 -8.33 5.57
N ARG A 26 -10.61 -7.13 5.02
CA ARG A 26 -11.58 -6.52 4.11
C ARG A 26 -10.86 -5.88 2.95
N ILE A 27 -11.38 -6.13 1.75
CA ILE A 27 -10.88 -5.56 0.51
C ILE A 27 -12.04 -4.94 -0.27
N ALA A 28 -11.70 -4.05 -1.20
CA ALA A 28 -12.54 -3.71 -2.34
C ALA A 28 -11.92 -4.33 -3.60
N ILE A 29 -12.75 -4.64 -4.58
CA ILE A 29 -12.32 -5.07 -5.91
C ILE A 29 -12.74 -3.96 -6.89
N ASP A 30 -11.77 -3.38 -7.59
CA ASP A 30 -12.03 -2.19 -8.43
C ASP A 30 -12.66 -2.57 -9.78
N TYR A 31 -12.29 -3.71 -10.36
CA TYR A 31 -12.84 -4.22 -11.62
C TYR A 31 -12.74 -5.74 -11.71
N THR A 32 -13.59 -6.34 -12.56
CA THR A 32 -13.67 -7.79 -12.84
C THR A 32 -13.69 -8.67 -11.58
N PRO A 33 -14.69 -8.51 -10.70
CA PRO A 33 -14.79 -9.28 -9.45
C PRO A 33 -14.81 -10.79 -9.65
N GLU A 34 -15.30 -11.28 -10.78
CA GLU A 34 -15.28 -12.69 -11.18
C GLU A 34 -13.88 -13.27 -11.42
N ALA A 35 -12.86 -12.42 -11.55
CA ALA A 35 -11.45 -12.82 -11.67
C ALA A 35 -10.66 -12.59 -10.35
N CYS A 36 -11.37 -12.28 -9.26
CA CYS A 36 -10.78 -12.11 -7.93
C CYS A 36 -11.54 -12.94 -6.88
N THR A 37 -10.84 -13.79 -6.13
CA THR A 37 -11.44 -14.51 -5.00
C THR A 37 -10.75 -14.14 -3.70
N HIS A 38 -11.50 -13.96 -2.62
CA HIS A 38 -10.98 -13.63 -1.30
C HIS A 38 -11.56 -14.57 -0.24
N CYS A 39 -10.69 -15.23 0.52
CA CYS A 39 -11.04 -16.03 1.69
C CYS A 39 -10.39 -15.39 2.92
N ALA A 40 -11.22 -14.77 3.77
CA ALA A 40 -10.76 -14.03 4.93
C ALA A 40 -10.28 -14.96 6.07
N GLU A 41 -10.80 -16.19 6.12
CA GLU A 41 -10.46 -17.24 7.08
C GLU A 41 -9.03 -17.73 6.86
N SER A 42 -8.67 -18.05 5.61
CA SER A 42 -7.30 -18.46 5.23
C SER A 42 -6.39 -17.29 4.87
N ASN A 43 -6.89 -16.05 4.99
CA ASN A 43 -6.21 -14.82 4.61
C ASN A 43 -5.54 -14.91 3.23
N SER A 44 -6.31 -15.35 2.24
CA SER A 44 -5.85 -15.60 0.88
C SER A 44 -6.68 -14.81 -0.12
N ILE A 45 -6.02 -14.21 -1.10
CA ILE A 45 -6.62 -13.55 -2.25
C ILE A 45 -6.00 -14.13 -3.52
N THR A 46 -6.81 -14.31 -4.55
CA THR A 46 -6.36 -14.81 -5.86
C THR A 46 -6.81 -13.82 -6.92
N LEU A 47 -5.90 -13.48 -7.83
CA LEU A 47 -6.19 -12.73 -9.05
C LEU A 47 -5.93 -13.62 -10.26
N VAL A 48 -6.83 -13.57 -11.23
CA VAL A 48 -6.75 -14.36 -12.47
C VAL A 48 -6.65 -13.44 -13.68
N TYR A 49 -5.68 -13.69 -14.55
CA TYR A 49 -5.63 -13.08 -15.87
C TYR A 49 -5.98 -14.11 -16.96
N ASP A 50 -6.98 -13.78 -17.77
CA ASP A 50 -7.41 -14.52 -18.95
C ASP A 50 -8.14 -13.57 -19.92
N HIS A 51 -8.98 -14.11 -20.80
CA HIS A 51 -9.77 -13.33 -21.77
C HIS A 51 -10.63 -12.20 -21.17
N ARG A 52 -10.83 -12.17 -19.84
CA ARG A 52 -11.57 -11.11 -19.13
C ARG A 52 -10.74 -9.86 -18.80
N GLY A 53 -9.41 -9.91 -18.91
CA GLY A 53 -8.54 -8.74 -18.73
C GLY A 53 -8.01 -8.49 -17.31
N GLY A 54 -7.95 -9.52 -16.45
CA GLY A 54 -7.39 -9.42 -15.10
C GLY A 54 -8.36 -8.84 -14.06
N ALA A 55 -7.84 -8.52 -12.88
CA ALA A 55 -8.58 -7.88 -11.80
C ALA A 55 -7.62 -7.10 -10.88
N ARG A 56 -8.18 -6.21 -10.05
CA ARG A 56 -7.44 -5.46 -9.01
C ARG A 56 -8.21 -5.42 -7.71
N TRP A 57 -7.54 -5.78 -6.62
CA TRP A 57 -8.05 -5.58 -5.27
C TRP A 57 -7.26 -4.49 -4.55
N ARG A 58 -7.88 -3.92 -3.51
CA ARG A 58 -7.23 -2.96 -2.60
C ARG A 58 -7.77 -3.01 -1.18
N THR A 59 -7.06 -2.40 -0.25
CA THR A 59 -7.60 -2.10 1.08
C THR A 59 -8.80 -1.15 0.99
N THR A 60 -9.74 -1.29 1.94
CA THR A 60 -10.91 -0.38 2.03
C THR A 60 -10.56 0.98 2.65
N THR A 61 -9.40 1.09 3.29
CA THR A 61 -8.89 2.31 3.94
C THR A 61 -7.48 2.63 3.46
N ARG A 62 -7.14 3.91 3.51
CA ARG A 62 -5.76 4.37 3.31
C ARG A 62 -4.97 4.25 4.60
N PHE A 63 -3.66 4.32 4.48
CA PHE A 63 -2.70 4.30 5.57
C PHE A 63 -1.69 5.41 5.35
N LEU A 64 -1.23 6.04 6.42
CA LEU A 64 -0.10 6.96 6.36
C LEU A 64 1.07 6.32 7.07
N TYR A 65 2.04 5.84 6.30
CA TYR A 65 3.17 5.04 6.77
C TYR A 65 2.77 3.65 7.30
N GLY A 66 3.77 2.82 7.53
CA GLY A 66 3.65 1.50 8.13
C GLY A 66 4.38 0.41 7.35
N THR A 67 4.22 -0.83 7.81
CA THR A 67 4.74 -2.02 7.15
C THR A 67 3.60 -2.82 6.52
N PHE A 68 3.77 -3.16 5.25
CA PHE A 68 2.85 -3.93 4.44
C PHE A 68 3.58 -5.17 3.94
N SER A 69 2.96 -6.33 4.03
CA SER A 69 3.54 -7.56 3.51
C SER A 69 2.51 -8.51 2.95
N SER A 70 2.97 -9.39 2.08
CA SER A 70 2.21 -10.54 1.57
C SER A 70 3.19 -11.65 1.23
N LEU A 71 2.77 -12.89 1.45
CA LEU A 71 3.30 -14.02 0.70
C LEU A 71 2.69 -13.98 -0.70
N ILE A 72 3.51 -14.08 -1.73
CA ILE A 72 3.07 -14.05 -3.12
C ILE A 72 3.60 -15.27 -3.85
N LYS A 73 2.72 -15.96 -4.57
CA LYS A 73 3.08 -16.97 -5.57
C LYS A 73 2.54 -16.50 -6.91
N CYS A 74 3.46 -16.21 -7.83
CA CYS A 74 3.13 -15.66 -9.14
C CYS A 74 2.60 -16.73 -10.11
N PRO A 75 1.99 -16.33 -11.24
CA PRO A 75 1.48 -17.28 -12.22
C PRO A 75 2.55 -18.18 -12.83
N THR A 76 2.18 -19.44 -13.09
CA THR A 76 3.01 -20.41 -13.81
C THR A 76 2.88 -20.25 -15.34
N GLY A 77 3.68 -21.01 -16.11
CA GLY A 77 3.65 -20.95 -17.57
C GLY A 77 4.40 -19.75 -18.14
N ASN A 78 4.17 -19.46 -19.42
CA ASN A 78 4.71 -18.31 -20.14
C ASN A 78 3.89 -17.06 -19.80
N THR A 79 4.40 -16.27 -18.86
CA THR A 79 3.79 -15.03 -18.37
C THR A 79 4.19 -13.79 -19.17
N SER A 80 4.90 -13.92 -20.29
CA SER A 80 5.33 -12.78 -21.10
C SER A 80 4.16 -11.85 -21.42
N GLY A 81 4.41 -10.54 -21.30
CA GLY A 81 3.42 -9.47 -21.45
C GLY A 81 2.71 -9.07 -20.16
N LEU A 82 2.55 -9.99 -19.20
CA LEU A 82 1.84 -9.67 -17.97
C LEU A 82 2.70 -8.89 -16.98
N ASN A 83 2.05 -8.01 -16.23
CA ASN A 83 2.54 -7.44 -14.97
C ASN A 83 1.61 -7.93 -13.86
N PHE A 84 2.20 -8.48 -12.81
CA PHE A 84 1.53 -8.79 -11.55
C PHE A 84 2.29 -8.08 -10.45
N ASN A 85 1.59 -7.56 -9.45
CA ASN A 85 2.18 -6.59 -8.52
C ASN A 85 1.56 -6.65 -7.12
N ILE A 86 2.23 -5.96 -6.20
CA ILE A 86 1.68 -5.46 -4.95
C ILE A 86 2.28 -4.08 -4.72
N TYR A 87 1.46 -3.09 -4.42
CA TYR A 87 1.92 -1.71 -4.37
C TYR A 87 1.08 -0.84 -3.43
N LEU A 88 1.64 0.27 -3.01
CA LEU A 88 0.92 1.33 -2.31
C LEU A 88 0.61 2.42 -3.31
N SER A 89 -0.61 2.94 -3.32
CA SER A 89 -0.92 4.16 -4.10
C SER A 89 -1.94 5.03 -3.37
N SER A 90 -1.74 6.33 -3.42
CA SER A 90 -2.63 7.34 -2.82
C SER A 90 -4.03 7.31 -3.44
N LEU A 91 -4.09 7.14 -4.76
CA LEU A 91 -5.28 6.79 -5.51
C LEU A 91 -4.84 6.31 -6.91
N GLU A 92 -5.12 5.06 -7.20
CA GLU A 92 -4.90 4.47 -8.51
C GLU A 92 -5.65 5.25 -9.62
N GLY A 93 -4.94 5.59 -10.69
CA GLY A 93 -5.45 6.39 -11.82
C GLY A 93 -5.43 7.92 -11.62
N ASP A 94 -5.07 8.42 -10.43
CA ASP A 94 -4.76 9.84 -10.24
C ASP A 94 -3.43 10.16 -10.94
N LYS A 95 -3.33 11.34 -11.57
CA LYS A 95 -2.11 11.81 -12.25
C LYS A 95 -1.07 12.39 -11.30
N TYR A 96 -1.45 12.65 -10.06
CA TYR A 96 -0.60 13.25 -9.04
C TYR A 96 -0.41 12.30 -7.86
N GLN A 97 -0.52 11.00 -8.07
CA GLN A 97 -0.44 10.01 -7.02
C GLN A 97 0.98 9.96 -6.41
N ASP A 98 1.03 9.72 -5.10
CA ASP A 98 2.18 9.05 -4.50
C ASP A 98 1.96 7.54 -4.58
N GLU A 99 3.04 6.78 -4.81
CA GLU A 99 3.00 5.33 -5.04
C GLU A 99 4.35 4.65 -4.73
N ILE A 100 4.33 3.38 -4.33
CA ILE A 100 5.50 2.56 -3.96
C ILE A 100 5.28 1.11 -4.38
N ASP A 101 6.17 0.55 -5.21
CA ASP A 101 5.83 -0.61 -6.03
C ASP A 101 6.74 -1.82 -5.81
N PHE A 102 6.13 -3.00 -5.89
CA PHE A 102 6.75 -4.23 -6.40
C PHE A 102 6.00 -4.67 -7.67
N GLU A 103 6.72 -4.81 -8.77
CA GLU A 103 6.19 -5.23 -10.06
C GLU A 103 6.99 -6.39 -10.63
N PHE A 104 6.33 -7.52 -10.84
CA PHE A 104 6.94 -8.66 -11.51
C PHE A 104 6.76 -8.51 -13.03
N ILE A 105 7.87 -8.67 -13.74
CA ILE A 105 7.95 -8.42 -15.17
C ILE A 105 7.79 -9.75 -15.91
N GLY A 106 6.62 -10.00 -16.50
CA GLY A 106 6.19 -11.33 -16.93
C GLY A 106 7.10 -12.07 -17.93
N LYS A 107 7.95 -11.39 -18.69
CA LYS A 107 8.97 -12.02 -19.55
C LYS A 107 10.11 -12.68 -18.77
N ASP A 108 10.33 -12.32 -17.50
CA ASP A 108 11.37 -12.88 -16.64
C ASP A 108 10.88 -12.95 -15.19
N LYS A 109 10.47 -14.14 -14.75
CA LYS A 109 9.97 -14.40 -13.39
C LYS A 109 11.07 -14.51 -12.34
N THR A 110 12.34 -14.34 -12.72
CA THR A 110 13.48 -14.35 -11.78
C THR A 110 13.87 -12.96 -11.30
N ILE A 111 13.15 -11.94 -11.76
CA ILE A 111 13.36 -10.54 -11.38
C ILE A 111 12.09 -9.90 -10.82
N VAL A 112 12.28 -8.84 -10.06
CA VAL A 112 11.22 -7.92 -9.65
C VAL A 112 11.70 -6.47 -9.83
N GLN A 113 10.83 -5.61 -10.32
CA GLN A 113 11.05 -4.17 -10.38
C GLN A 113 10.49 -3.52 -9.11
N THR A 114 11.22 -2.54 -8.60
CA THR A 114 10.71 -1.60 -7.58
C THR A 114 10.70 -0.20 -8.15
N ASN A 115 9.72 0.60 -7.75
CA ASN A 115 9.62 2.01 -8.13
C ASN A 115 8.93 2.80 -7.01
N TYR A 116 9.00 4.12 -7.09
CA TYR A 116 8.14 4.97 -6.29
C TYR A 116 7.85 6.29 -7.01
N TYR A 117 6.62 6.77 -6.85
CA TYR A 117 6.12 8.01 -7.42
C TYR A 117 5.89 9.06 -6.34
N THR A 118 6.11 10.31 -6.72
CA THR A 118 5.92 11.47 -5.87
C THR A 118 5.18 12.52 -6.67
N THR A 119 3.93 12.81 -6.30
CA THR A 119 3.06 13.75 -7.04
C THR A 119 3.02 13.43 -8.55
N GLY A 120 2.85 12.15 -8.88
CA GLY A 120 2.76 11.64 -10.26
C GLY A 120 4.09 11.43 -10.98
N THR A 121 5.21 11.82 -10.38
CA THR A 121 6.53 11.64 -10.99
C THR A 121 7.20 10.37 -10.46
N GLY A 122 7.35 9.37 -11.34
CA GLY A 122 8.11 8.13 -11.13
C GLY A 122 9.53 8.25 -11.68
N ASN A 123 9.91 7.34 -12.59
CA ASN A 123 11.24 7.22 -13.20
C ASN A 123 12.35 6.88 -12.19
N ARG A 124 12.05 5.99 -11.24
CA ARG A 124 12.98 5.53 -10.19
C ARG A 124 13.04 4.00 -10.14
N GLU A 125 12.88 3.38 -11.30
CA GLU A 125 12.84 1.94 -11.48
C GLU A 125 14.19 1.34 -11.09
N GLN A 126 14.15 0.24 -10.33
CA GLN A 126 15.30 -0.62 -10.08
C GLN A 126 14.89 -2.08 -10.23
N ILE A 127 15.67 -2.84 -11.01
CA ILE A 127 15.50 -4.28 -11.21
C ILE A 127 16.32 -5.05 -10.18
N HIS A 128 15.70 -6.03 -9.55
CA HIS A 128 16.33 -6.90 -8.55
C HIS A 128 16.21 -8.36 -8.97
N HIS A 129 17.31 -9.10 -8.94
CA HIS A 129 17.29 -10.55 -9.14
C HIS A 129 16.84 -11.24 -7.86
N LEU A 130 15.82 -12.10 -7.97
CA LEU A 130 15.24 -12.82 -6.84
C LEU A 130 16.13 -13.99 -6.40
N GLY A 131 16.87 -14.60 -7.33
CA GLY A 131 17.61 -15.84 -7.08
C GLY A 131 16.71 -17.10 -7.04
N PHE A 132 15.43 -16.93 -7.39
CA PHE A 132 14.41 -17.97 -7.54
C PHE A 132 13.41 -17.54 -8.63
N ASP A 133 12.58 -18.46 -9.11
CA ASP A 133 11.42 -18.13 -9.96
C ASP A 133 10.23 -17.78 -9.06
N CYS A 134 9.64 -16.59 -9.22
CA CYS A 134 8.56 -16.11 -8.35
C CYS A 134 7.26 -16.92 -8.43
N SER A 135 7.15 -17.87 -9.37
CA SER A 135 6.05 -18.83 -9.46
C SER A 135 6.32 -20.16 -8.75
N ASP A 136 7.56 -20.41 -8.30
CA ASP A 136 7.95 -21.64 -7.60
C ASP A 136 7.73 -21.56 -6.07
N GLY A 137 6.44 -21.50 -5.68
CA GLY A 137 6.06 -21.42 -4.27
C GLY A 137 5.79 -19.99 -3.81
N PHE A 138 5.62 -19.83 -2.50
CA PHE A 138 5.33 -18.54 -1.89
C PHE A 138 6.62 -17.91 -1.35
N HIS A 139 6.81 -16.63 -1.68
CA HIS A 139 7.88 -15.80 -1.14
C HIS A 139 7.32 -14.55 -0.46
N GLU A 140 8.00 -14.04 0.56
CA GLU A 140 7.56 -12.86 1.29
C GLU A 140 8.04 -11.58 0.60
N TYR A 141 7.12 -10.65 0.36
CA TYR A 141 7.42 -9.31 -0.15
C TYR A 141 6.93 -8.28 0.85
N VAL A 142 7.82 -7.35 1.25
CA VAL A 142 7.55 -6.37 2.30
C VAL A 142 7.90 -4.97 1.83
N ILE A 143 6.96 -4.04 1.99
CA ILE A 143 7.21 -2.60 1.89
C ILE A 143 7.15 -2.02 3.31
N LYS A 144 8.23 -1.40 3.76
CA LYS A 144 8.22 -0.55 4.94
C LYS A 144 8.31 0.89 4.47
N TRP A 145 7.31 1.68 4.80
CA TRP A 145 7.23 3.08 4.41
C TRP A 145 7.11 3.94 5.67
N GLY A 146 8.07 4.82 5.87
CA GLY A 146 8.09 5.84 6.92
C GLY A 146 8.20 7.24 6.31
N PRO A 147 8.23 8.30 7.15
CA PRO A 147 8.30 9.69 6.67
C PRO A 147 9.63 10.05 6.00
N ASN A 148 10.70 9.30 6.30
CA ASN A 148 12.05 9.59 5.84
C ASN A 148 12.76 8.39 5.18
N LEU A 149 12.08 7.25 5.09
CA LEU A 149 12.70 5.99 4.67
C LEU A 149 11.67 5.06 4.03
N ILE A 150 12.02 4.49 2.88
CA ILE A 150 11.32 3.34 2.30
C ILE A 150 12.29 2.17 2.19
N GLU A 151 11.84 0.99 2.62
CA GLU A 151 12.58 -0.27 2.46
C GLU A 151 11.71 -1.30 1.74
N TRP A 152 12.33 -2.00 0.79
CA TRP A 152 11.75 -3.17 0.14
C TRP A 152 12.53 -4.40 0.60
N LEU A 153 11.81 -5.44 1.01
CA LEU A 153 12.40 -6.69 1.42
C LEU A 153 11.77 -7.87 0.66
N VAL A 154 12.60 -8.86 0.39
CA VAL A 154 12.20 -10.16 -0.17
C VAL A 154 12.75 -11.26 0.74
N ASP A 155 11.89 -12.14 1.25
CA ASP A 155 12.23 -13.21 2.21
C ASP A 155 13.09 -12.70 3.39
N GLY A 156 12.68 -11.59 3.98
CA GLY A 156 13.37 -10.93 5.09
C GLY A 156 14.69 -10.22 4.73
N LYS A 157 15.16 -10.28 3.48
CA LYS A 157 16.38 -9.61 3.02
C LYS A 157 16.04 -8.25 2.42
N LEU A 158 16.77 -7.21 2.82
CA LEU A 158 16.66 -5.87 2.24
C LEU A 158 17.17 -5.89 0.78
N VAL A 159 16.29 -5.58 -0.17
CA VAL A 159 16.64 -5.49 -1.61
C VAL A 159 16.81 -4.05 -2.08
N ARG A 160 16.09 -3.10 -1.47
CA ARG A 160 16.23 -1.68 -1.76
C ARG A 160 15.94 -0.83 -0.53
N LYS A 161 16.67 0.26 -0.40
CA LYS A 161 16.51 1.28 0.63
C LYS A 161 16.55 2.66 -0.02
N GLU A 162 15.58 3.52 0.28
CA GLU A 162 15.55 4.90 -0.18
C GLU A 162 15.34 5.85 1.00
N ASP A 163 16.39 6.60 1.35
CA ASP A 163 16.33 7.66 2.34
C ASP A 163 15.78 8.94 1.70
N ARG A 164 14.93 9.67 2.43
CA ARG A 164 14.43 10.98 2.00
C ARG A 164 15.61 11.95 1.87
N LYS A 165 15.69 12.64 0.74
CA LYS A 165 16.69 13.68 0.47
C LYS A 165 16.02 15.04 0.38
N GLU A 166 16.71 16.05 0.89
CA GLU A 166 16.26 17.44 0.76
C GLU A 166 16.18 17.84 -0.72
N GLY A 167 15.07 18.48 -1.11
CA GLY A 167 14.83 18.91 -2.50
C GLY A 167 14.33 17.82 -3.45
N GLU A 168 14.30 16.55 -3.02
CA GLU A 168 13.67 15.46 -3.78
C GLU A 168 12.28 15.13 -3.21
N GLY A 169 11.33 14.82 -4.10
CA GLY A 169 10.01 14.36 -3.68
C GLY A 169 10.09 13.06 -2.91
N PHE A 170 9.18 12.86 -1.96
CA PHE A 170 9.03 11.62 -1.19
C PHE A 170 7.54 11.30 -0.98
N PRO A 171 7.11 10.02 -0.98
CA PRO A 171 5.71 9.65 -0.74
C PRO A 171 5.23 10.08 0.64
N GLU A 172 4.22 10.94 0.68
CA GLU A 172 3.68 11.55 1.91
C GLU A 172 2.15 11.48 1.99
N LYS A 173 1.46 11.26 0.88
CA LYS A 173 0.00 11.12 0.88
C LYS A 173 -0.40 9.77 1.49
N PRO A 174 -1.52 9.70 2.23
CA PRO A 174 -2.08 8.41 2.64
C PRO A 174 -2.37 7.50 1.44
N MET A 175 -1.98 6.23 1.52
CA MET A 175 -2.07 5.26 0.43
C MET A 175 -2.91 4.04 0.79
N TYR A 176 -3.63 3.51 -0.19
CA TYR A 176 -4.16 2.15 -0.10
C TYR A 176 -3.05 1.15 -0.43
N LEU A 177 -3.20 -0.08 0.05
CA LEU A 177 -2.50 -1.22 -0.52
C LEU A 177 -3.33 -1.77 -1.68
N TYR A 178 -2.70 -1.97 -2.81
CA TYR A 178 -3.27 -2.51 -4.04
C TYR A 178 -2.50 -3.76 -4.48
N ALA A 179 -3.17 -4.60 -5.26
CA ALA A 179 -2.52 -5.55 -6.14
C ALA A 179 -3.40 -5.83 -7.36
N SER A 180 -2.75 -6.05 -8.50
CA SER A 180 -3.39 -6.32 -9.77
C SER A 180 -2.62 -7.33 -10.59
N VAL A 181 -3.29 -7.88 -11.60
CA VAL A 181 -2.67 -8.56 -12.74
C VAL A 181 -3.24 -7.96 -14.01
N TRP A 182 -2.37 -7.54 -14.94
CA TRP A 182 -2.76 -6.85 -16.16
C TRP A 182 -1.78 -7.13 -17.31
N ASP A 183 -2.22 -6.95 -18.56
CA ASP A 183 -1.36 -7.05 -19.75
C ASP A 183 -0.67 -5.71 -20.00
N ALA A 184 0.63 -5.69 -19.78
CA ALA A 184 1.50 -4.54 -19.97
C ALA A 184 2.29 -4.61 -21.29
N SER A 185 1.99 -5.56 -22.17
CA SER A 185 2.74 -5.78 -23.42
C SER A 185 2.67 -4.61 -24.40
N TYR A 186 1.71 -3.69 -24.23
CA TYR A 186 1.62 -2.47 -25.01
C TYR A 186 2.60 -1.37 -24.55
N ILE A 187 3.21 -1.51 -23.37
CA ILE A 187 4.18 -0.53 -22.83
C ILE A 187 5.54 -0.73 -23.50
N ASP A 188 6.13 0.37 -23.96
CA ASP A 188 7.44 0.41 -24.62
C ASP A 188 7.58 -0.64 -25.73
N GLU A 189 6.51 -0.80 -26.54
CA GLU A 189 6.44 -1.79 -27.62
C GLU A 189 6.72 -3.24 -27.16
N GLY A 190 6.34 -3.56 -25.92
CA GLY A 190 6.55 -4.87 -25.30
C GLY A 190 7.98 -5.09 -24.80
N ARG A 191 8.87 -4.10 -24.87
CA ARG A 191 10.23 -4.23 -24.33
C ARG A 191 10.24 -4.31 -22.81
N TRP A 192 9.25 -3.74 -22.12
CA TRP A 192 9.19 -3.81 -20.66
C TRP A 192 8.83 -5.20 -20.17
N THR A 193 7.59 -5.67 -20.37
CA THR A 193 7.10 -6.98 -19.87
C THR A 193 7.14 -8.12 -20.88
N GLY A 194 7.55 -7.86 -22.12
CA GLY A 194 7.48 -8.82 -23.23
C GLY A 194 6.18 -8.68 -24.04
N PRO A 195 6.09 -9.32 -25.22
CA PRO A 195 4.83 -9.46 -25.92
C PRO A 195 3.90 -10.42 -25.17
N TYR A 196 2.59 -10.16 -25.14
CA TYR A 196 1.63 -11.09 -24.55
C TYR A 196 1.40 -12.30 -25.46
N VAL A 197 1.69 -13.49 -24.95
CA VAL A 197 1.52 -14.77 -25.69
C VAL A 197 0.19 -15.43 -25.35
N GLY A 198 -0.16 -15.49 -24.06
CA GLY A 198 -1.46 -15.98 -23.59
C GLY A 198 -1.72 -17.48 -23.75
N CYS A 199 -0.70 -18.30 -24.04
CA CYS A 199 -0.86 -19.73 -24.32
C CYS A 199 -1.15 -20.60 -23.08
N ASP A 200 -0.91 -20.08 -21.87
CA ASP A 200 -1.07 -20.82 -20.62
C ASP A 200 -2.15 -20.23 -19.70
N ALA A 201 -3.03 -19.38 -20.25
CA ALA A 201 -4.16 -18.86 -19.50
C ALA A 201 -5.08 -20.01 -19.01
N PRO A 202 -5.67 -19.93 -17.80
CA PRO A 202 -5.67 -18.78 -16.90
C PRO A 202 -4.37 -18.65 -16.08
N TYR A 203 -3.87 -17.41 -15.98
CA TYR A 203 -2.71 -17.07 -15.16
C TYR A 203 -3.18 -16.68 -13.77
N VAL A 204 -2.77 -17.44 -12.75
CA VAL A 204 -3.28 -17.30 -11.38
C VAL A 204 -2.18 -16.75 -10.47
N CYS A 205 -2.38 -15.54 -9.94
CA CYS A 205 -1.52 -14.93 -8.93
C CYS A 205 -2.16 -15.07 -7.54
N LEU A 206 -1.40 -15.57 -6.58
CA LEU A 206 -1.87 -15.88 -5.23
C LEU A 206 -1.20 -14.97 -4.21
N TYR A 207 -2.00 -14.36 -3.35
CA TYR A 207 -1.59 -13.54 -2.22
C TYR A 207 -2.07 -14.22 -0.95
N LYS A 208 -1.20 -14.36 0.06
CA LYS A 208 -1.52 -15.00 1.33
C LYS A 208 -0.85 -14.28 2.48
N ASP A 209 -1.39 -14.40 3.69
CA ASP A 209 -0.82 -13.84 4.91
C ASP A 209 -0.53 -12.33 4.73
N ILE A 210 -1.50 -11.64 4.12
CA ILE A 210 -1.46 -10.20 3.83
C ILE A 210 -1.58 -9.43 5.14
N HIS A 211 -0.54 -8.67 5.47
CA HIS A 211 -0.48 -7.85 6.67
C HIS A 211 -0.42 -6.37 6.32
N VAL A 212 -1.20 -5.59 7.05
CA VAL A 212 -1.24 -4.12 6.96
C VAL A 212 -0.93 -3.51 8.34
N PRO A 213 -0.57 -2.23 8.42
CA PRO A 213 -0.31 -1.57 9.69
C PRO A 213 -1.54 -1.59 10.61
N ALA A 214 -1.34 -1.85 11.90
CA ALA A 214 -2.43 -1.90 12.88
C ALA A 214 -2.89 -0.50 13.35
N GLY A 215 -2.02 0.51 13.25
CA GLY A 215 -2.22 1.82 13.90
C GLY A 215 -2.27 3.04 12.97
N THR A 216 -1.99 2.88 11.68
CA THR A 216 -1.84 4.02 10.75
C THR A 216 -2.96 4.13 9.72
N ALA A 217 -4.01 3.32 9.85
CA ALA A 217 -5.18 3.41 9.00
C ALA A 217 -5.88 4.77 9.18
N ILE A 218 -6.04 5.50 8.08
CA ILE A 218 -6.81 6.74 8.05
C ILE A 218 -8.22 6.39 7.60
N GLY A 219 -9.15 6.48 8.55
CA GLY A 219 -10.57 6.32 8.25
C GLY A 219 -11.04 7.44 7.33
N VAL A 220 -11.78 7.10 6.27
CA VAL A 220 -12.85 7.99 5.84
C VAL A 220 -13.79 8.06 7.03
N ALA A 221 -13.99 9.24 7.61
CA ALA A 221 -14.96 9.44 8.67
C ALA A 221 -16.37 9.14 8.14
N TYR A 222 -16.73 7.86 8.02
CA TYR A 222 -18.12 7.45 7.98
C TYR A 222 -18.67 7.70 9.37
N GLY A 223 -19.66 8.59 9.44
CA GLY A 223 -20.20 9.18 10.66
C GLY A 223 -20.32 8.20 11.83
N GLY A 224 -19.65 8.53 12.94
CA GLY A 224 -19.63 7.67 14.11
C GLY A 224 -18.70 8.18 15.21
N ARG A 225 -19.16 9.21 15.93
CA ARG A 225 -18.76 9.51 17.33
C ARG A 225 -17.28 9.85 17.63
N LEU A 226 -16.58 10.60 16.79
CA LEU A 226 -15.31 11.24 17.24
C LEU A 226 -15.20 12.75 17.02
N TRP A 227 -16.30 13.42 16.64
CA TRP A 227 -16.39 14.89 16.66
C TRP A 227 -17.17 15.45 17.87
N LEU A 228 -17.64 14.58 18.77
CA LEU A 228 -18.36 14.99 19.98
C LEU A 228 -17.46 15.06 21.23
N ARG A 229 -16.27 15.64 21.11
CA ARG A 229 -15.45 16.01 22.30
C ARG A 229 -14.88 17.43 22.27
N TYR A 230 -15.14 18.23 21.23
CA TYR A 230 -14.75 19.65 21.20
C TYR A 230 -15.87 20.65 20.90
N VAL A 231 -17.15 20.21 20.82
CA VAL A 231 -18.30 21.13 20.65
C VAL A 231 -19.40 20.95 21.73
N VAL A 232 -19.27 20.01 22.67
CA VAL A 232 -20.21 19.87 23.82
C VAL A 232 -19.59 20.43 25.12
N ALA A 233 -18.86 21.54 25.01
CA ALA A 233 -18.41 22.35 26.15
C ALA A 233 -18.82 23.83 26.03
N LYS A 234 -19.82 24.15 25.19
CA LYS A 234 -20.39 25.51 25.09
C LYS A 234 -21.92 25.57 25.02
N TRP A 235 -22.64 24.45 25.15
CA TRP A 235 -24.11 24.43 25.10
C TRP A 235 -24.75 23.59 26.22
N MET A 236 -24.08 23.53 27.38
CA MET A 236 -24.61 22.85 28.57
C MET A 236 -24.34 23.64 29.86
N LEU A 237 -24.33 24.98 29.76
CA LEU A 237 -24.25 25.90 30.90
C LEU A 237 -25.35 26.98 30.93
N ASP A 238 -26.25 27.03 29.93
CA ASP A 238 -27.37 27.98 29.90
C ASP A 238 -28.74 27.34 30.20
N TRP A 239 -28.76 26.15 30.80
CA TRP A 239 -30.00 25.46 31.19
C TRP A 239 -30.05 25.08 32.69
N LEU A 240 -29.35 25.84 33.53
CA LEU A 240 -29.38 25.68 35.00
C LEU A 240 -29.53 26.99 35.78
N ASN A 241 -30.12 28.05 35.20
CA ASN A 241 -30.42 29.26 35.98
C ASN A 241 -31.78 29.90 35.59
N PRO A 242 -32.89 29.54 36.26
CA PRO A 242 -34.14 30.26 36.13
C PRO A 242 -34.10 31.45 37.09
N GLY A 243 -33.89 32.66 36.59
CA GLY A 243 -34.02 33.82 37.47
C GLY A 243 -33.68 35.18 36.86
N ARG A 244 -34.73 36.02 36.80
CA ARG A 244 -34.76 37.46 36.47
C ARG A 244 -34.67 37.75 34.97
N GLY A 245 -35.54 38.53 34.36
CA GLY A 245 -36.46 39.55 34.87
C GLY A 245 -36.50 40.65 33.81
N CYS A 246 -37.70 41.20 33.58
CA CYS A 246 -38.09 42.28 32.68
C CYS A 246 -37.03 43.35 32.37
N GLU A 247 -37.01 43.86 31.13
CA GLU A 247 -37.55 45.19 30.78
C GLU A 247 -37.51 45.39 29.24
N PHE A 248 -38.28 46.38 28.79
CA PHE A 248 -38.87 46.60 27.46
C PHE A 248 -37.95 46.60 26.24
#